data_AF-A0AB73Q7H4-F1
#
_entry.id   AF-A0AB73Q7H4-F1
#
_cell.length_a   1.000
_cell.length_b   1.000
_cell.length_c   1.000
_cell.angle_alpha   90.00
_cell.angle_beta   90.00
_cell.angle_gamma   90.00
#
_symmetry.space_group_name_H-M   'P 1'
#
loop_
_entity.id
_entity.type
_entity.pdbx_description
1 polymer ?
#
loop_
_entity_poly.entity_id
_entity_poly.type
_entity_poly.pdbx_seq_one_letter_code
_entity_poly.pdbx_strand_id
1 'polypeptide(L)'
;MKGLAEQGLLTVSQQANGFSSVDVLEVTDKGQAVEFWDRKNGACIGHRAVAEIKEWTEPGNGNQKVVRVSYTWKLADVPSWVDKKAFSSVKGMNEPEDGMINLVKTSNGWKAI
;
A
#
# COMPACT_ATOMS: atom_id res chain seq x y z
N MET A 1 -7.58 7.96 3.57
CA MET A 1 -9.00 8.20 3.93
C MET A 1 -9.80 8.87 2.81
N LYS A 2 -9.23 9.81 2.05
CA LYS A 2 -9.93 10.51 0.96
C LYS A 2 -10.69 9.57 0.00
N GLY A 3 -10.07 8.52 -0.53
CA GLY A 3 -10.77 7.56 -1.40
C GLY A 3 -11.94 6.81 -0.75
N LEU A 4 -11.84 6.51 0.56
CA LEU A 4 -12.95 5.89 1.31
C LEU A 4 -14.13 6.84 1.45
N ALA A 5 -13.85 8.13 1.72
CA ALA A 5 -14.87 9.16 1.81
C ALA A 5 -15.48 9.49 0.43
N GLU A 6 -14.66 9.59 -0.62
CA GLU A 6 -15.11 9.84 -1.99
C GLU A 6 -16.00 8.72 -2.55
N GLN A 7 -15.73 7.46 -2.17
CA GLN A 7 -16.63 6.34 -2.48
C GLN A 7 -17.88 6.28 -1.60
N GLY A 8 -17.96 7.14 -0.57
CA GLY A 8 -19.05 7.13 0.40
C GLY A 8 -19.07 5.91 1.31
N LEU A 9 -17.91 5.30 1.59
CA LEU A 9 -17.79 4.18 2.55
C LEU A 9 -17.73 4.68 4.00
N LEU A 10 -17.24 5.90 4.19
CA LEU A 10 -17.25 6.60 5.48
C LEU A 10 -17.50 8.09 5.28
N THR A 11 -17.94 8.75 6.33
CA THR A 11 -17.92 10.21 6.44
C THR A 11 -16.84 10.63 7.45
N VAL A 12 -16.32 11.85 7.26
CA VAL A 12 -15.38 12.47 8.18
C VAL A 12 -16.02 13.74 8.71
N SER A 13 -16.19 13.84 10.02
CA SER A 13 -16.67 15.06 10.69
C SER A 13 -15.68 15.48 11.77
N GLN A 14 -15.69 16.76 12.15
CA GLN A 14 -14.89 17.25 13.26
C GLN A 14 -15.77 17.54 14.46
N GLN A 15 -15.42 16.95 15.60
CA GLN A 15 -16.05 17.27 16.87
C GLN A 15 -15.08 18.05 17.76
N ALA A 16 -15.59 19.09 18.40
CA ALA A 16 -14.83 19.82 19.41
C ALA A 16 -14.61 18.93 20.64
N ASN A 17 -13.38 18.85 21.11
CA ASN A 17 -12.97 18.16 22.32
C ASN A 17 -12.13 19.11 23.19
N GLY A 18 -12.81 19.96 23.96
CA GLY A 18 -12.18 21.01 24.75
C GLY A 18 -11.49 22.05 23.87
N PHE A 19 -10.19 22.26 24.08
CA PHE A 19 -9.35 23.16 23.26
C PHE A 19 -8.82 22.51 21.96
N SER A 20 -9.22 21.28 21.66
CA SER A 20 -8.80 20.53 20.47
C SER A 20 -10.01 20.12 19.63
N SER A 21 -9.79 19.72 18.38
CA SER A 21 -10.78 19.00 17.58
C SER A 21 -10.32 17.56 17.36
N VAL A 22 -11.28 16.65 17.27
CA VAL A 22 -11.06 15.25 16.91
C VAL A 22 -11.81 14.95 15.62
N ASP A 23 -11.15 14.24 14.71
CA ASP A 23 -11.80 13.70 13.53
C ASP A 23 -12.60 12.46 13.91
N VAL A 24 -13.90 12.47 13.61
CA VAL A 24 -14.82 11.36 13.82
C VAL A 24 -15.10 10.72 12.47
N LEU A 25 -14.84 9.41 12.40
CA LEU A 25 -15.06 8.59 11.22
C LEU A 25 -16.31 7.74 11.44
N GLU A 26 -17.34 7.95 10.62
CA GLU A 26 -18.57 7.17 10.67
C GLU A 26 -18.69 6.31 9.41
N VAL A 27 -18.91 5.02 9.59
CA VAL A 27 -19.10 4.09 8.49
C VAL A 27 -20.53 4.23 7.97
N THR A 28 -20.69 4.46 6.67
CA THR A 28 -22.02 4.57 6.04
C THR A 28 -22.66 3.19 5.86
N ASP A 29 -23.96 3.13 5.56
CA ASP A 29 -24.64 1.87 5.22
C ASP A 29 -23.96 1.12 4.06
N LYS A 30 -23.49 1.87 3.06
CA LYS A 30 -22.69 1.34 1.94
C LYS A 30 -21.38 0.72 2.43
N GLY A 31 -20.71 1.38 3.38
CA GLY A 31 -19.50 0.88 4.01
C GLY A 31 -19.72 -0.40 4.81
N GLN A 32 -20.81 -0.46 5.58
CA GLN A 32 -21.15 -1.66 6.36
C GLN A 32 -21.40 -2.87 5.46
N ALA A 33 -22.03 -2.67 4.28
CA ALA A 33 -22.35 -3.75 3.35
C ALA A 33 -21.13 -4.47 2.74
N VAL A 34 -19.93 -3.85 2.79
CA VAL A 34 -18.71 -4.42 2.17
C VAL A 34 -17.62 -4.75 3.19
N GLU A 35 -17.90 -4.60 4.49
CA GLU A 35 -17.00 -4.94 5.60
C GLU A 35 -15.55 -4.48 5.40
N PHE A 36 -15.35 -3.31 4.79
CA PHE A 36 -14.03 -2.86 4.35
C PHE A 36 -13.09 -2.45 5.49
N TRP A 37 -13.61 -2.28 6.70
CA TRP A 37 -12.92 -1.65 7.83
C TRP A 37 -12.90 -2.56 9.06
N ASP A 38 -11.70 -2.92 9.49
CA ASP A 38 -11.49 -3.52 10.80
C ASP A 38 -11.01 -2.46 11.81
N ARG A 39 -11.57 -2.44 13.01
CA ARG A 39 -11.20 -1.44 14.03
C ARG A 39 -9.76 -1.57 14.51
N LYS A 40 -9.16 -2.77 14.43
CA LYS A 40 -7.79 -3.02 14.88
C LYS A 40 -6.76 -2.81 13.76
N ASN A 41 -7.09 -3.25 12.55
CA ASN A 41 -6.16 -3.33 11.42
C ASN A 41 -6.44 -2.27 10.33
N GLY A 42 -7.56 -1.55 10.40
CA GLY A 42 -7.97 -0.55 9.42
C GLY A 42 -8.56 -1.17 8.15
N ALA A 43 -8.50 -0.42 7.05
CA ALA A 43 -8.89 -0.90 5.71
C ALA A 43 -7.67 -1.30 4.88
N CYS A 44 -7.70 -2.51 4.31
CA CYS A 44 -6.71 -2.99 3.37
C CYS A 44 -7.23 -2.84 1.94
N ILE A 45 -6.49 -2.11 1.10
CA ILE A 45 -6.86 -1.86 -0.32
C ILE A 45 -6.01 -2.66 -1.31
N GLY A 46 -5.25 -3.63 -0.80
CA GLY A 46 -4.33 -4.48 -1.57
C GLY A 46 -2.94 -4.58 -0.93
N HIS A 47 -2.10 -5.47 -1.46
CA HIS A 47 -0.71 -5.63 -1.06
C HIS A 47 0.24 -5.25 -2.19
N ARG A 48 1.46 -4.86 -1.86
CA ARG A 48 2.48 -4.56 -2.89
C ARG A 48 3.00 -5.87 -3.45
N ALA A 49 2.86 -6.06 -4.76
CA ALA A 49 3.47 -7.14 -5.50
C ALA A 49 4.43 -6.58 -6.55
N VAL A 50 5.55 -7.27 -6.75
CA VAL A 50 6.47 -6.97 -7.85
C VAL A 50 5.73 -7.17 -9.17
N ALA A 51 5.74 -6.14 -10.01
CA ALA A 51 5.20 -6.20 -11.36
C ALA A 51 6.27 -6.60 -12.37
N GLU A 52 7.48 -6.04 -12.25
CA GLU A 52 8.61 -6.32 -13.15
C GLU A 52 9.95 -6.05 -12.44
N ILE A 53 10.97 -6.86 -12.72
CA ILE A 53 12.35 -6.55 -12.35
C ILE A 53 13.02 -5.84 -13.53
N LYS A 54 13.53 -4.62 -13.31
CA LYS A 54 14.14 -3.80 -14.37
C LYS A 54 15.63 -4.10 -14.54
N GLU A 55 16.36 -4.11 -13.44
CA GLU A 55 17.81 -4.31 -13.43
C GLU A 55 18.28 -4.83 -12.07
N TRP A 56 19.39 -5.55 -12.07
CA TRP A 56 20.11 -5.89 -10.84
C TRP A 56 21.61 -5.89 -11.09
N THR A 57 22.37 -5.56 -10.05
CA THR A 57 23.84 -5.63 -10.08
C THR A 57 24.32 -7.00 -9.59
N GLU A 58 25.12 -7.74 -10.36
CA GLU A 58 25.76 -8.92 -9.79
C GLU A 58 26.96 -8.53 -8.92
N PRO A 59 27.16 -9.17 -7.75
CA PRO A 59 28.35 -8.94 -6.97
C PRO A 59 29.57 -9.55 -7.70
N GLY A 60 30.59 -8.74 -7.98
CA GLY A 60 31.84 -9.23 -8.56
C GLY A 60 32.62 -10.15 -7.60
N ASN A 61 33.80 -10.64 -8.03
CA ASN A 61 34.66 -11.58 -7.27
C ASN A 61 35.23 -11.04 -5.93
N GLY A 62 34.81 -9.85 -5.49
CA GLY A 62 35.20 -9.27 -4.20
C GLY A 62 34.29 -9.69 -3.04
N ASN A 63 34.48 -9.05 -1.89
CA ASN A 63 33.68 -9.29 -0.67
C ASN A 63 32.23 -8.75 -0.74
N GLN A 64 31.81 -8.16 -1.88
CA GLN A 64 30.48 -7.58 -1.99
C GLN A 64 29.43 -8.69 -2.06
N LYS A 65 28.53 -8.75 -1.08
CA LYS A 65 27.40 -9.71 -1.04
C LYS A 65 26.05 -9.04 -1.25
N VAL A 66 26.04 -7.73 -1.49
CA VAL A 66 24.85 -6.90 -1.64
C VAL A 66 24.59 -6.63 -3.12
N VAL A 67 23.38 -6.93 -3.56
CA VAL A 67 22.84 -6.64 -4.90
C VAL A 67 21.77 -5.57 -4.76
N ARG A 68 21.89 -4.50 -5.55
CA ARG A 68 20.79 -3.55 -5.72
C ARG A 68 19.90 -4.04 -6.86
N VAL A 69 18.61 -4.13 -6.61
CA VAL A 69 17.58 -4.50 -7.59
C VAL A 69 16.66 -3.31 -7.79
N SER A 70 16.53 -2.85 -9.03
CA SER A 70 15.49 -1.89 -9.42
C SER A 70 14.33 -2.68 -10.04
N TYR A 71 13.10 -2.37 -9.63
CA TYR A 71 11.90 -3.08 -10.01
C TYR A 71 10.71 -2.13 -10.08
N THR A 72 9.60 -2.58 -10.65
CA THR A 72 8.30 -1.93 -10.51
C THR A 72 7.40 -2.78 -9.61
N TRP A 73 6.50 -2.13 -8.88
CA TRP A 73 5.49 -2.79 -8.07
C TRP A 73 4.11 -2.19 -8.30
N LYS A 74 3.07 -2.99 -8.10
CA LYS A 74 1.68 -2.53 -8.12
C LYS A 74 0.91 -3.16 -6.97
N LEU A 75 -0.25 -2.62 -6.65
CA LEU A 75 -1.16 -3.25 -5.71
C LEU A 75 -1.79 -4.50 -6.37
N ALA A 76 -1.65 -5.63 -5.69
CA ALA A 76 -2.31 -6.87 -5.98
C ALA A 76 -3.37 -7.15 -4.90
N ASP A 77 -4.26 -8.09 -5.20
CA ASP A 77 -5.43 -8.44 -4.37
C ASP A 77 -6.23 -7.21 -3.93
N VAL A 78 -6.37 -6.24 -4.84
CA VAL A 78 -7.22 -5.06 -4.64
C VAL A 78 -8.66 -5.54 -4.49
N PRO A 79 -9.32 -5.32 -3.35
CA PRO A 79 -10.69 -5.78 -3.14
C PRO A 79 -11.66 -5.22 -4.18
N SER A 80 -12.68 -5.99 -4.54
CA SER A 80 -13.67 -5.59 -5.56
C SER A 80 -14.48 -4.35 -5.19
N TRP A 81 -14.57 -4.01 -3.90
CA TRP A 81 -15.24 -2.80 -3.44
C TRP A 81 -14.42 -1.52 -3.67
N VAL A 82 -13.13 -1.63 -4.00
CA VAL A 82 -12.27 -0.47 -4.26
C VAL A 82 -12.53 0.10 -5.65
N ASP A 83 -12.96 1.35 -5.71
CA ASP A 83 -12.96 2.17 -6.92
C ASP A 83 -11.58 2.78 -7.12
N LYS A 84 -10.85 2.25 -8.10
CA LYS A 84 -9.50 2.69 -8.42
C LYS A 84 -9.39 4.17 -8.78
N LYS A 85 -10.50 4.82 -9.20
CA LYS A 85 -10.53 6.26 -9.48
C LYS A 85 -10.48 7.08 -8.20
N ALA A 86 -11.28 6.71 -7.20
CA ALA A 86 -11.26 7.34 -5.87
C ALA A 86 -9.91 7.13 -5.15
N PHE A 87 -9.22 6.04 -5.48
CA PHE A 87 -7.87 5.74 -4.98
C PHE A 87 -6.74 6.07 -5.95
N SER A 88 -7.00 6.93 -6.95
CA SER A 88 -6.01 7.24 -8.00
C SER A 88 -4.71 7.88 -7.51
N SER A 89 -4.74 8.53 -6.34
CA SER A 89 -3.54 9.08 -5.69
C SER A 89 -2.69 8.01 -4.98
N VAL A 90 -3.19 6.78 -4.83
CA VAL A 90 -2.44 5.68 -4.25
C VAL A 90 -1.51 5.10 -5.30
N LYS A 91 -0.21 5.25 -5.05
CA LYS A 91 0.87 4.62 -5.81
C LYS A 91 0.63 3.13 -6.00
N GLY A 92 0.78 2.64 -7.23
CA GLY A 92 0.61 1.23 -7.57
C GLY A 92 -0.85 0.82 -7.80
N MET A 93 -1.83 1.71 -7.64
CA MET A 93 -3.25 1.38 -7.83
C MET A 93 -3.62 1.21 -9.31
N ASN A 94 -3.26 2.20 -10.13
CA ASN A 94 -3.57 2.23 -11.56
C ASN A 94 -2.38 1.83 -12.41
N GLU A 95 -1.19 2.35 -12.09
CA GLU A 95 0.04 2.08 -12.81
C GLU A 95 1.12 1.52 -11.87
N PRO A 96 2.04 0.66 -12.37
CA PRO A 96 3.20 0.23 -11.60
C PRO A 96 4.10 1.41 -11.21
N GLU A 97 4.71 1.30 -10.04
CA GLU A 97 5.58 2.31 -9.46
C GLU A 97 6.99 1.78 -9.29
N ASP A 98 7.97 2.65 -9.47
CA ASP A 98 9.37 2.29 -9.30
C ASP A 98 9.70 1.96 -7.83
N GLY A 99 10.54 0.96 -7.67
CA GLY A 99 11.08 0.49 -6.40
C GLY A 99 12.55 0.13 -6.55
N MET A 100 13.28 0.26 -5.44
CA MET A 100 14.64 -0.23 -5.31
C MET A 100 14.77 -0.99 -3.99
N ILE A 101 15.48 -2.10 -4.01
CA ILE A 101 15.75 -2.89 -2.81
C ILE A 101 17.19 -3.41 -2.83
N ASN A 102 17.84 -3.42 -1.68
CA ASN A 102 19.13 -4.06 -1.51
C ASN A 102 18.90 -5.46 -0.96
N LEU A 103 19.52 -6.46 -1.59
CA LEU A 103 19.44 -7.86 -1.21
C LEU A 103 20.83 -8.37 -0.86
N VAL A 104 20.93 -9.18 0.19
CA VAL A 104 22.15 -9.91 0.53
C VAL A 104 22.02 -11.37 0.13
N LYS A 105 23.06 -11.90 -0.52
CA LYS A 105 23.15 -13.33 -0.79
C LYS A 105 23.40 -14.10 0.50
N THR A 106 22.51 -15.02 0.81
CA THR A 106 22.61 -15.97 1.92
C THR A 106 22.77 -17.39 1.38
N SER A 107 23.01 -18.38 2.25
CA SER A 107 23.02 -19.80 1.85
C SER A 107 21.67 -20.27 1.31
N ASN A 108 20.57 -19.61 1.70
CA ASN A 108 19.20 -20.01 1.38
C ASN A 108 18.54 -19.09 0.34
N GLY A 109 19.34 -18.40 -0.48
CA GLY A 109 18.87 -17.43 -1.47
C GLY A 109 19.12 -15.98 -1.07
N TRP A 110 18.20 -15.09 -1.40
CA TRP A 110 18.37 -13.65 -1.20
C TRP A 110 17.51 -13.13 -0.06
N LYS A 111 18.06 -12.21 0.74
CA LYS A 111 17.33 -11.56 1.84
C LYS A 111 17.40 -10.05 1.70
N ALA A 112 16.25 -9.39 1.80
CA ALA A 112 16.19 -7.93 1.90
C ALA A 112 16.86 -7.44 3.20
N ILE A 113 17.56 -6.32 3.10
CA ILE A 113 18.21 -5.63 4.24
C ILE A 113 17.64 -4.24 4.44
#